data_AF-A0AAW0X7R6-F1
#
_entry.id   AF-A0AAW0X7R6-F1
#
_cell.length_a   1.000
_cell.length_b   1.000
_cell.length_c   1.000
_cell.angle_alpha   90.00
_cell.angle_beta   90.00
_cell.angle_gamma   90.00
#
_symmetry.space_group_name_H-M   'P 1'
#
loop_
_entity.id
_entity.type
_entity.pdbx_description
1 polymer ?
#
loop_
_entity_poly.entity_id
_entity_poly.type
_entity_poly.pdbx_seq_one_letter_code
_entity_poly.pdbx_strand_id
1 'polypeptide(L)'
;GILYALVPAESEWLVLAAALVGRATITGAYYISLQYCPEVFPTVVRGQGVALAETLGGVAIFLSPSIVYLGEWQRKAPLLVFAGLSGMGGVATLLLPETGGVVLPQTLQQAELFFRQAHPPCCR
;
A
#
# COMPACT_ATOMS: atom_id res chain seq x y z
N GLY A 1 4.38 11.01 -8.75
CA GLY A 1 5.39 10.22 -9.47
C GLY A 1 5.80 10.86 -10.79
N ILE A 2 4.90 10.87 -11.78
CA ILE A 2 5.23 11.27 -13.17
C ILE A 2 5.49 12.79 -13.33
N LEU A 3 4.81 13.63 -12.53
CA LEU A 3 5.05 15.09 -12.50
C LEU A 3 6.48 15.49 -12.10
N TYR A 4 7.13 14.73 -11.20
CA TYR A 4 8.48 15.06 -10.72
C TYR A 4 9.57 14.72 -11.75
N ALA A 5 9.30 13.78 -12.66
CA ALA A 5 10.21 13.44 -13.74
C ALA A 5 10.25 14.51 -14.86
N LEU A 6 9.22 15.36 -14.92
CA LEU A 6 9.07 16.46 -15.89
C LEU A 6 9.37 17.84 -15.30
N VAL A 7 9.40 17.98 -13.97
CA VAL A 7 9.74 19.24 -13.30
C VAL A 7 11.27 19.39 -13.27
N PRO A 8 11.83 20.48 -13.83
CA PRO A 8 13.24 20.78 -13.67
C PRO A 8 13.53 21.00 -12.18
N ALA A 9 14.63 20.43 -11.69
CA ALA A 9 15.05 20.44 -10.28
C ALA A 9 15.50 21.84 -9.78
N GLU A 10 14.94 22.91 -10.33
CA GLU A 10 15.39 24.28 -10.11
C GLU A 10 14.66 25.00 -8.97
N SER A 11 13.55 24.45 -8.46
CA SER A 11 12.86 25.00 -7.29
C SER A 11 12.78 23.99 -6.15
N GLU A 12 13.63 24.16 -5.14
CA GLU A 12 13.63 23.37 -3.89
C GLU A 12 12.26 23.37 -3.20
N TRP A 13 11.52 24.47 -3.32
CA TRP A 13 10.17 24.62 -2.77
C TRP A 13 9.15 23.63 -3.33
N LEU A 14 9.17 23.34 -4.64
CA LEU A 14 8.26 22.35 -5.23
C LEU A 14 8.58 20.93 -4.75
N VAL A 15 9.87 20.62 -4.60
CA VAL A 15 10.33 19.32 -4.09
C VAL A 15 9.87 19.13 -2.65
N LEU A 16 10.09 20.14 -1.81
CA LEU A 16 9.67 20.14 -0.41
C LEU A 16 8.14 20.03 -0.28
N ALA A 17 7.38 20.82 -1.04
CA ALA A 17 5.93 20.77 -1.02
C ALA A 17 5.41 19.37 -1.43
N ALA A 18 5.93 18.80 -2.52
CA ALA A 18 5.56 17.46 -2.97
C ALA A 18 5.93 16.38 -1.94
N ALA A 19 7.09 16.49 -1.29
CA ALA A 19 7.52 15.57 -0.24
C ALA A 19 6.61 15.66 0.99
N LEU A 20 6.22 16.86 1.41
CA LEU A 20 5.31 17.09 2.53
C LEU A 20 3.91 16.56 2.25
N VAL A 21 3.37 16.81 1.06
CA VAL A 21 2.07 16.26 0.64
C VAL A 21 2.14 14.74 0.62
N GLY A 22 3.18 14.16 0.01
CA GLY A 22 3.36 12.71 -0.02
C GLY A 22 3.41 12.10 1.39
N ARG A 23 4.19 12.72 2.30
CA ARG A 23 4.27 12.30 3.70
C ARG A 23 2.92 12.39 4.40
N ALA A 24 2.20 13.49 4.23
CA ALA A 24 0.89 13.71 4.85
C ALA A 24 -0.14 12.69 4.34
N THR A 25 -0.16 12.41 3.04
CA THR A 25 -1.09 11.42 2.45
C THR A 25 -0.82 10.01 2.97
N ILE A 26 0.44 9.57 3.01
CA ILE A 26 0.81 8.23 3.52
C ILE A 26 0.44 8.12 5.01
N THR A 27 0.76 9.15 5.80
CA THR A 27 0.46 9.19 7.24
C THR A 27 -1.05 9.16 7.49
N GLY A 28 -1.83 9.96 6.76
CA GLY A 28 -3.29 9.97 6.85
C GLY A 28 -3.89 8.62 6.49
N ALA A 29 -3.48 8.03 5.36
CA ALA A 29 -3.96 6.71 4.94
C ALA A 29 -3.64 5.62 5.99
N TYR A 30 -2.46 5.67 6.60
CA TYR A 30 -2.07 4.74 7.67
C TYR A 30 -2.99 4.87 8.89
N TYR A 31 -3.24 6.08 9.39
CA TYR A 31 -4.13 6.29 10.54
C TYR A 31 -5.59 5.91 10.25
N ILE A 32 -6.10 6.24 9.06
CA ILE A 32 -7.45 5.83 8.63
C ILE A 32 -7.55 4.30 8.60
N SER A 33 -6.55 3.64 8.03
CA SER A 33 -6.51 2.17 8.00
C SER A 33 -6.49 1.57 9.40
N LEU A 34 -5.68 2.11 10.32
CA LEU A 34 -5.63 1.65 11.72
C LEU A 34 -6.95 1.84 12.48
N GLN A 35 -7.69 2.92 12.16
CA GLN A 35 -8.97 3.24 12.77
C GLN A 35 -10.13 2.42 12.18
N TYR A 36 -10.08 2.14 10.88
CA TYR A 36 -11.09 1.35 10.17
C TYR A 36 -10.89 -0.17 10.36
N CYS A 37 -9.64 -0.61 10.53
CA CYS A 37 -9.30 -2.00 10.80
C CYS A 37 -10.10 -2.65 11.96
N PRO A 38 -10.32 -2.05 13.14
CA PRO A 38 -11.15 -2.64 14.18
C PRO A 38 -12.64 -2.72 13.84
N GLU A 39 -13.14 -1.90 12.91
CA GLU A 39 -14.54 -1.92 12.48
C GLU A 39 -14.80 -3.06 11.49
N VAL A 40 -13.78 -3.38 10.69
CA VAL A 40 -13.85 -4.39 9.63
C VAL A 40 -13.32 -5.75 10.08
N PHE A 41 -12.26 -5.78 10.90
CA PHE A 41 -11.57 -7.00 11.30
C PHE A 41 -11.85 -7.34 12.77
N PRO A 42 -12.25 -8.60 13.09
CA PRO A 42 -12.38 -9.03 14.46
C PRO A 42 -11.02 -9.03 15.20
N THR A 43 -11.06 -8.90 16.52
CA THR A 43 -9.88 -8.67 17.39
C THR A 43 -8.73 -9.69 17.21
N VAL A 44 -9.05 -10.92 16.81
CA VAL A 44 -8.09 -12.00 16.53
C VAL A 44 -7.21 -11.76 15.28
N VAL A 45 -7.71 -11.06 14.26
CA VAL A 45 -6.96 -10.81 13.01
C VAL A 45 -6.48 -9.36 12.88
N ARG A 46 -7.02 -8.43 13.69
CA ARG A 46 -6.56 -7.04 13.70
C ARG A 46 -5.05 -6.93 13.94
N GLY A 47 -4.52 -7.65 14.93
CA GLY A 47 -3.09 -7.63 15.23
C GLY A 47 -2.22 -8.23 14.11
N GLN A 48 -2.71 -9.28 13.45
CA GLN A 48 -2.00 -9.91 12.34
C GLN A 48 -1.95 -9.01 11.10
N GLY A 49 -3.05 -8.32 10.77
CA GLY A 49 -3.09 -7.37 9.64
C GLY A 49 -2.10 -6.22 9.81
N VAL A 50 -2.04 -5.61 11.00
CA VAL A 50 -1.08 -4.54 11.30
C VAL A 50 0.35 -5.08 11.26
N ALA A 51 0.62 -6.26 11.84
CA ALA A 51 1.94 -6.87 11.81
C ALA A 51 2.42 -7.13 10.37
N LEU A 52 1.55 -7.62 9.48
CA LEU A 52 1.89 -7.83 8.08
C LEU A 52 2.24 -6.51 7.38
N ALA A 53 1.46 -5.45 7.60
CA ALA A 53 1.75 -4.13 7.02
C ALA A 53 3.13 -3.60 7.48
N GLU A 54 3.44 -3.72 8.77
CA GLU A 54 4.75 -3.33 9.32
C GLU A 54 5.89 -4.19 8.76
N THR A 55 5.70 -5.51 8.59
CA THR A 55 6.74 -6.36 8.00
C THR A 55 7.05 -5.99 6.55
N LEU A 56 6.03 -5.67 5.74
CA LEU A 56 6.21 -5.19 4.37
C LEU A 56 6.91 -3.83 4.34
N GLY A 57 6.55 -2.93 5.26
CA GLY A 57 7.24 -1.65 5.46
C GLY A 57 8.71 -1.83 5.84
N GLY A 58 9.00 -2.80 6.72
CA GLY A 58 10.36 -3.19 7.10
C GLY A 58 11.18 -3.67 5.91
N VAL A 59 10.62 -4.52 5.04
CA VAL A 59 11.28 -4.97 3.80
C VAL A 59 11.58 -3.78 2.88
N ALA A 60 10.68 -2.81 2.76
CA ALA A 60 10.92 -1.60 1.98
C ALA A 60 12.06 -0.75 2.56
N ILE A 61 12.21 -0.67 3.89
CA ILE A 61 13.34 0.00 4.55
C ILE A 61 14.66 -0.71 4.24
N PHE A 62 14.69 -2.05 4.26
CA PHE A 62 15.88 -2.83 3.89
C PHE A 62 16.27 -2.65 2.42
N LEU A 63 15.30 -2.53 1.52
CA LEU A 63 15.53 -2.28 0.09
C LEU A 63 15.98 -0.84 -0.22
N SER A 64 15.69 0.11 0.66
CA SER A 64 16.01 1.53 0.48
C SER A 64 17.49 1.80 0.11
N PRO A 65 18.51 1.33 0.86
CA PRO A 65 19.91 1.56 0.51
C PRO A 65 20.30 0.92 -0.82
N SER A 66 19.73 -0.24 -1.17
CA SER A 66 19.98 -0.91 -2.47
C SER A 66 19.47 -0.07 -3.64
N ILE A 67 18.31 0.57 -3.49
CA ILE A 67 17.73 1.45 -4.51
C ILE A 67 18.53 2.76 -4.62
N VAL A 68 18.99 3.32 -3.51
CA VAL A 68 19.83 4.53 -3.49
C VAL A 68 21.18 4.27 -4.15
N TYR A 69 21.80 3.11 -3.90
CA TYR A 69 23.06 2.72 -4.54
C TYR A 69 22.95 2.63 -6.07
N LEU A 70 21.83 2.13 -6.59
CA LEU A 70 21.54 2.17 -8.03
C LEU A 70 21.42 3.59 -8.60
N GLY A 71 21.07 4.57 -7.75
CA GLY A 71 20.96 5.97 -8.12
C GLY A 71 22.30 6.69 -8.35
N GLU A 72 23.41 6.11 -7.88
CA GLU A 72 24.77 6.62 -8.15
C GLU A 72 25.11 6.55 -9.65
N TRP A 73 24.61 5.53 -10.36
CA TRP A 73 24.82 5.39 -11.80
C TRP A 73 23.87 6.27 -12.62
N GLN A 74 22.59 6.37 -12.22
CA GLN A 74 21.61 7.28 -12.82
C GLN A 74 20.73 7.94 -11.75
N ARG A 75 20.84 9.26 -11.61
CA ARG A 75 20.10 10.06 -10.60
C ARG A 75 18.57 9.96 -10.69
N LYS A 76 18.03 9.54 -11.84
CA LYS A 76 16.59 9.37 -12.09
C LYS A 76 16.06 7.95 -11.81
N ALA A 77 16.94 6.95 -11.73
CA ALA A 77 16.58 5.55 -11.55
C ALA A 77 15.79 5.25 -10.25
N PRO A 78 16.21 5.69 -9.05
CA PRO A 78 15.48 5.37 -7.82
C PRO A 78 14.07 5.96 -7.82
N LEU A 79 13.91 7.18 -8.34
CA LEU A 79 12.62 7.86 -8.47
C LEU A 79 11.65 7.08 -9.36
N LEU A 80 12.11 6.53 -10.48
CA LEU A 80 11.28 5.72 -11.38
C LEU A 80 10.85 4.41 -10.72
N VAL A 81 11.74 3.75 -9.98
CA VAL A 81 11.42 2.52 -9.24
C VAL A 81 10.35 2.78 -8.18
N PHE A 82 10.52 3.80 -7.34
CA PHE A 82 9.51 4.16 -6.34
C PHE A 82 8.19 4.59 -6.97
N ALA A 83 8.22 5.36 -8.05
CA ALA A 83 7.01 5.76 -8.77
C ALA A 83 6.28 4.57 -9.39
N GLY A 84 7.02 3.61 -9.96
CA GLY A 84 6.47 2.38 -10.52
C GLY A 84 5.83 1.50 -9.46
N LEU A 85 6.54 1.24 -8.35
CA LEU A 85 6.02 0.43 -7.24
C LEU A 85 4.77 1.06 -6.61
N SER A 86 4.79 2.38 -6.38
CA SER A 86 3.63 3.12 -5.86
C SER A 86 2.46 3.12 -6.84
N GLY A 87 2.73 3.26 -8.14
CA GLY A 87 1.70 3.20 -9.18
C GLY A 87 1.06 1.82 -9.28
N MET A 88 1.88 0.75 -9.26
CA MET A 88 1.39 -0.62 -9.22
C MET A 88 0.54 -0.90 -7.99
N GLY A 89 0.98 -0.42 -6.81
CA GLY A 89 0.19 -0.51 -5.59
C GLY A 89 -1.14 0.21 -5.70
N GLY A 90 -1.15 1.45 -6.21
CA GLY A 90 -2.39 2.20 -6.43
C GLY A 90 -3.34 1.53 -7.43
N VAL A 91 -2.82 1.00 -8.54
CA VAL A 91 -3.62 0.25 -9.52
C VAL A 91 -4.14 -1.05 -8.92
N ALA A 92 -3.34 -1.76 -8.11
CA ALA A 92 -3.79 -2.95 -7.40
C ALA A 92 -4.92 -2.62 -6.40
N THR A 93 -4.85 -1.46 -5.72
CA THR A 93 -5.94 -0.97 -4.86
C THR A 93 -7.20 -0.62 -5.65
N LEU A 94 -7.06 -0.10 -6.88
CA LEU A 94 -8.20 0.15 -7.77
C LEU A 94 -8.79 -1.15 -8.36
N LEU A 95 -7.97 -2.18 -8.51
CA LEU A 95 -8.39 -3.51 -8.96
C LEU A 95 -8.98 -4.36 -7.83
N LEU A 96 -8.72 -4.01 -6.57
CA LEU A 96 -9.50 -4.55 -5.47
C LEU A 96 -10.94 -4.11 -5.72
N PRO A 97 -11.87 -5.06 -5.94
CA PRO A 97 -13.27 -4.73 -6.16
C PRO A 97 -13.69 -3.91 -4.96
N GLU A 98 -13.93 -2.62 -5.23
CA GLU A 98 -14.50 -1.66 -4.30
C GLU A 98 -15.48 -2.41 -3.41
N THR A 99 -15.22 -2.42 -2.11
CA THR A 99 -16.04 -3.03 -1.04
C THR A 99 -17.43 -2.38 -0.92
N GLY A 100 -17.98 -1.86 -2.02
CA GLY A 100 -19.30 -1.27 -2.14
C GLY A 100 -20.33 -2.31 -2.55
N GLY A 101 -20.95 -2.96 -1.56
CA GLY A 101 -22.27 -3.59 -1.75
C GLY A 101 -22.42 -5.03 -1.27
N VAL A 102 -21.35 -5.69 -0.81
CA VAL A 102 -21.45 -7.02 -0.19
C VAL A 102 -21.34 -6.86 1.31
N VAL A 103 -22.31 -7.41 2.06
CA VAL A 103 -22.27 -7.42 3.53
C VAL A 103 -20.99 -8.13 3.94
N LEU A 104 -20.02 -7.39 4.47
CA LEU A 104 -18.76 -7.96 4.89
C LEU A 104 -19.04 -8.97 5.99
N PRO A 105 -18.55 -10.22 5.86
CA PRO A 105 -18.74 -11.23 6.89
C PRO A 105 -18.19 -10.71 8.22
N GLN A 106 -19.06 -10.49 9.20
CA GLN A 106 -18.69 -9.86 10.48
C GLN A 106 -17.88 -10.79 11.40
N THR A 107 -17.71 -12.05 11.00
CA THR A 107 -16.98 -13.08 11.74
C THR A 107 -16.03 -13.84 10.82
N LEU A 108 -14.91 -14.32 11.36
CA LEU A 108 -13.96 -15.17 10.63
C LEU A 108 -14.62 -16.40 10.04
N GLN A 109 -15.57 -17.02 10.75
CA GLN A 109 -16.31 -18.18 10.25
C GLN A 109 -17.14 -17.84 9.00
N GLN A 110 -17.77 -16.66 8.96
CA GLN A 110 -18.52 -16.21 7.79
C GLN A 110 -17.60 -15.86 6.61
N ALA A 111 -16.40 -15.33 6.87
CA ALA A 111 -15.39 -15.11 5.84
C ALA A 111 -14.92 -16.43 5.23
N GLU A 112 -14.63 -17.42 6.07
CA GLU A 112 -14.19 -18.75 5.62
C GLU A 112 -15.28 -19.48 4.81
N LEU A 113 -16.55 -19.33 5.20
CA LEU A 113 -17.69 -19.86 4.43
C LEU A 113 -17.87 -19.15 3.08
N PHE A 114 -17.70 -17.82 3.03
CA PHE A 114 -17.75 -17.04 1.78
C PHE A 114 -16.66 -17.50 0.79
N PHE A 115 -15.42 -17.69 1.26
CA PHE A 115 -14.33 -18.21 0.43
C PHE A 115 -14.52 -19.68 0.02
N ARG A 116 -15.08 -20.53 0.89
CA ARG A 116 -15.44 -21.92 0.55
C ARG A 116 -16.54 -22.02 -0.50
N GLN A 117 -17.46 -21.07 -0.58
CA GLN A 117 -18.50 -21.04 -1.60
C GLN A 117 -17.97 -20.49 -2.94
N ALA A 118 -17.02 -19.54 -2.92
CA ALA A 118 -16.38 -19.01 -4.12
C ALA A 118 -15.44 -20.03 -4.81
N HIS A 119 -14.90 -20.98 -4.05
CA HIS A 119 -14.13 -22.11 -4.58
C HIS A 119 -14.79 -23.42 -4.12
N PRO A 120 -15.79 -23.96 -4.85
CA PRO A 120 -16.30 -25.28 -4.53
C PRO A 120 -15.13 -26.27 -4.57
N PRO A 121 -14.99 -27.17 -3.58
CA PRO A 121 -14.01 -28.25 -3.67
C PRO A 121 -14.37 -29.07 -4.92
N CYS A 122 -13.53 -28.94 -5.94
CA CYS A 122 -13.64 -29.76 -7.13
C CYS A 122 -13.20 -31.17 -6.74
N CYS A 123 -14.21 -31.99 -6.44
CA CYS A 123 -14.20 -33.42 -6.14
C CYS A 123 -13.34 -33.92 -4.96
N ARG A 124 -14.00 -34.81 -4.20
CA ARG A 124 -13.46 -35.69 -3.17
C ARG A 124 -12.83 -36.92 -3.81
#